data_AF-A0A8J4Y064-F1
#
_entry.id   AF-A0A8J4Y064-F1
#
_cell.length_a   1.000
_cell.length_b   1.000
_cell.length_c   1.000
_cell.angle_alpha   90.00
_cell.angle_beta   90.00
_cell.angle_gamma   90.00
#
_symmetry.space_group_name_H-M   'P 1'
#
loop_
_entity.id
_entity.type
_entity.pdbx_description
1 polymer ?
#
loop_
_entity_poly.entity_id
_entity_poly.type
_entity_poly.pdbx_seq_one_letter_code
_entity_poly.pdbx_strand_id
1 'polypeptide(L)'
;MAKLLYSIKICLLDHQIGNLPPGTITTRHQVPKLREFVHFATLIYSNWWMTCSSATDAPWNDLKLIQCLLKYEAVNQIVSNSAVQAFRRQLWYLTTEMAPLALFSTKVPADERCALASSLLAIKPDKKLLAPQNRFGMGFGKTKFPD
;
A
#
# COMPACT_ATOMS: atom_id res chain seq x y z
N MET A 1 -0.81 -10.78 -11.13
CA MET A 1 0.46 -10.22 -11.62
C MET A 1 0.91 -10.72 -12.99
N ALA A 2 0.54 -11.93 -13.44
CA ALA A 2 0.87 -12.39 -14.79
C ALA A 2 0.49 -11.40 -15.90
N LYS A 3 -0.71 -10.80 -15.83
CA LYS A 3 -1.17 -9.78 -16.79
C LYS A 3 -0.21 -8.58 -16.91
N LEU A 4 0.32 -8.09 -15.80
CA LEU A 4 1.29 -6.98 -15.79
C LEU A 4 2.59 -7.38 -16.49
N LEU A 5 3.13 -8.58 -16.18
CA LEU A 5 4.31 -9.08 -16.86
C LEU A 5 4.09 -9.24 -18.37
N TYR A 6 2.91 -9.69 -18.79
CA TYR A 6 2.55 -9.73 -20.20
C TYR A 6 2.44 -8.33 -20.82
N SER A 7 1.84 -7.37 -20.13
CA SER A 7 1.79 -5.96 -20.59
C SER A 7 3.19 -5.40 -20.81
N ILE A 8 4.12 -5.64 -19.88
CA ILE A 8 5.52 -5.22 -20.00
C ILE A 8 6.18 -5.91 -21.20
N LYS A 9 6.02 -7.23 -21.35
CA LYS A 9 6.56 -7.99 -22.51
C LYS A 9 6.04 -7.44 -23.84
N ILE A 10 4.75 -7.14 -23.92
CA ILE A 10 4.14 -6.56 -25.13
C ILE A 10 4.79 -5.21 -25.46
N CYS A 11 4.99 -4.34 -24.48
CA CYS A 11 5.66 -3.06 -24.71
C CYS A 11 7.15 -3.19 -25.05
N LEU A 12 7.85 -4.19 -24.50
CA LEU A 12 9.27 -4.43 -24.80
C LEU A 12 9.50 -5.03 -26.19
N LEU A 13 8.58 -5.90 -26.63
CA LEU A 13 8.65 -6.59 -27.91
C LEU A 13 7.86 -5.88 -29.02
N ASP A 14 7.53 -4.60 -28.84
CA ASP A 14 6.70 -3.79 -29.76
C ASP A 14 7.19 -3.90 -31.22
N HIS A 15 8.51 -3.91 -31.43
CA HIS A 15 9.12 -4.10 -32.75
C HIS A 15 8.80 -5.48 -33.38
N GLN A 16 8.87 -6.56 -32.60
CA GLN A 16 8.56 -7.91 -33.09
C GLN A 16 7.05 -8.07 -33.34
N ILE A 17 6.22 -7.44 -32.51
CA ILE A 17 4.77 -7.44 -32.63
C ILE A 17 4.32 -6.66 -33.88
N GLY A 18 5.02 -5.58 -34.23
CA GLY A 18 4.77 -4.81 -35.44
C GLY A 18 4.94 -5.59 -36.74
N ASN A 19 5.70 -6.68 -36.73
CA ASN A 19 5.89 -7.57 -37.89
C ASN A 19 4.74 -8.57 -38.09
N LEU A 20 3.84 -8.69 -37.12
CA LEU A 20 2.68 -9.59 -37.20
C LEU A 20 1.50 -8.91 -37.91
N PRO A 21 0.53 -9.68 -38.43
CA PRO A 21 -0.70 -9.11 -38.98
C PRO A 21 -1.40 -8.16 -37.98
N PRO A 22 -2.02 -7.05 -38.46
CA PRO A 22 -2.73 -6.12 -37.59
C PRO A 22 -3.83 -6.83 -36.78
N GLY A 23 -3.92 -6.53 -35.48
CA GLY A 23 -4.96 -7.07 -34.61
C GLY A 23 -4.67 -8.44 -34.00
N THR A 24 -3.51 -9.06 -34.27
CA THR A 24 -3.13 -10.36 -33.67
C THR A 24 -2.92 -10.28 -32.15
N ILE A 25 -2.34 -9.19 -31.64
CA ILE A 25 -2.00 -9.05 -30.21
C ILE A 25 -2.64 -7.81 -29.59
N THR A 26 -2.48 -6.65 -30.23
CA THR A 26 -3.06 -5.38 -29.75
C THR A 26 -3.58 -4.56 -30.93
N THR A 27 -4.59 -3.74 -30.67
CA THR A 27 -5.07 -2.75 -31.65
C THR A 27 -4.22 -1.48 -31.54
N ARG A 28 -4.00 -0.77 -32.66
CA ARG A 28 -3.23 0.50 -32.70
C ARG A 28 -3.65 1.53 -31.65
N HIS A 29 -4.95 1.61 -31.35
CA HIS A 29 -5.49 2.51 -30.32
C HIS A 29 -5.20 2.09 -28.87
N GLN A 30 -4.89 0.81 -28.64
CA GLN A 30 -4.59 0.28 -27.30
C GLN A 30 -3.12 0.41 -26.94
N VAL A 31 -2.21 0.41 -27.93
CA VAL A 31 -0.76 0.50 -27.70
C VAL A 31 -0.36 1.70 -26.83
N PRO A 32 -0.84 2.94 -27.08
CA PRO A 32 -0.47 4.09 -26.25
C PRO A 32 -0.94 3.93 -24.80
N LYS A 33 -2.17 3.45 -24.60
CA LYS A 33 -2.75 3.21 -23.26
C LYS A 33 -1.99 2.13 -22.50
N LEU A 34 -1.60 1.07 -23.21
CA LEU A 34 -0.78 0.00 -22.65
C LEU A 34 0.59 0.52 -22.22
N ARG A 35 1.21 1.38 -23.04
CA ARG A 35 2.50 2.00 -22.72
C ARG A 35 2.41 2.91 -21.50
N GLU A 36 1.37 3.73 -21.38
CA GLU A 36 1.11 4.55 -20.20
C GLU A 36 0.92 3.69 -18.93
N PHE A 37 0.17 2.60 -19.03
CA PHE A 37 -0.02 1.66 -17.93
C PHE A 37 1.30 0.98 -17.54
N VAL A 38 2.11 0.55 -18.51
CA VAL A 38 3.41 -0.06 -18.27
C VAL A 38 4.38 0.93 -17.63
N HIS A 39 4.43 2.18 -18.09
CA HIS A 39 5.23 3.23 -17.45
C HIS A 39 4.85 3.45 -15.99
N PHE A 40 3.55 3.55 -15.69
CA PHE A 40 3.08 3.63 -14.32
C PHE A 40 3.52 2.42 -13.49
N ALA A 41 3.36 1.22 -14.07
CA ALA A 41 3.63 0.01 -13.34
C ALA A 41 5.13 -0.20 -13.07
N THR A 42 6.02 0.16 -14.00
CA THR A 42 7.47 0.03 -13.84
C THR A 42 8.04 1.12 -12.94
N LEU A 43 7.60 2.37 -13.10
CA LEU A 43 8.14 3.51 -12.35
C LEU A 43 7.60 3.60 -10.92
N ILE A 44 6.33 3.26 -10.72
CA ILE A 44 5.68 3.37 -9.42
C ILE A 44 5.45 1.98 -8.85
N TYR A 45 4.52 1.21 -9.43
CA TYR A 45 3.92 0.05 -8.76
C TYR A 45 4.91 -1.07 -8.41
N SER A 46 5.91 -1.31 -9.26
CA SER A 46 6.84 -2.45 -9.12
C SER A 46 7.67 -2.35 -7.84
N ASN A 47 8.11 -1.15 -7.44
CA ASN A 47 8.87 -0.97 -6.22
C ASN A 47 8.03 -1.32 -4.98
N TRP A 48 6.79 -0.87 -4.95
CA TRP A 48 5.85 -1.16 -3.85
C TRP A 48 5.54 -2.64 -3.76
N TRP A 49 5.30 -3.30 -4.90
CA TRP A 49 5.09 -4.74 -4.93
C TRP A 49 6.25 -5.52 -4.30
N MET A 50 7.50 -5.15 -4.61
CA MET A 50 8.68 -5.84 -4.09
C MET A 50 8.97 -5.54 -2.60
N THR A 51 8.39 -4.46 -2.05
CA THR A 51 8.66 -3.98 -0.68
C THR A 51 7.56 -4.31 0.33
N CYS A 52 6.50 -5.03 -0.09
CA CYS A 52 5.38 -5.51 0.72
C CYS A 52 5.69 -6.78 1.53
N SER A 53 6.91 -6.92 2.09
CA SER A 53 7.33 -8.15 2.78
C SER A 53 6.87 -8.26 4.24
N SER A 54 6.57 -7.13 4.90
CA SER A 54 6.17 -7.10 6.31
C SER A 54 4.91 -6.26 6.52
N ALA A 55 4.01 -6.76 7.37
CA ALA A 55 2.79 -6.06 7.78
C ALA A 55 3.09 -4.79 8.60
N THR A 56 4.19 -4.76 9.36
CA THR A 56 4.60 -3.59 10.16
C THR A 56 4.93 -2.39 9.29
N ASP A 57 5.42 -2.64 8.08
CA ASP A 57 5.83 -1.60 7.14
C ASP A 57 4.70 -1.15 6.23
N ALA A 58 3.57 -1.87 6.21
CA ALA A 58 2.47 -1.58 5.30
C ALA A 58 1.98 -0.12 5.43
N PRO A 59 1.66 0.40 6.63
CA PRO A 59 1.19 1.79 6.78
C PRO A 59 2.16 2.83 6.20
N TRP A 60 3.46 2.66 6.44
CA TRP A 60 4.48 3.56 5.91
C TRP A 60 4.58 3.47 4.39
N ASN A 61 4.60 2.24 3.86
CA ASN A 61 4.67 2.01 2.44
C ASN A 61 3.47 2.62 1.71
N ASP A 62 2.26 2.47 2.26
CA ASP A 62 1.04 3.01 1.65
C ASP A 62 1.05 4.55 1.58
N LEU A 63 1.46 5.20 2.67
CA LEU A 63 1.57 6.66 2.72
C LEU A 63 2.61 7.17 1.72
N LYS A 64 3.74 6.49 1.62
CA LYS A 64 4.78 6.85 0.64
C LYS A 64 4.34 6.58 -0.79
N LEU A 65 3.58 5.50 -1.04
CA LEU A 65 2.98 5.25 -2.35
C LEU A 65 2.03 6.39 -2.74
N ILE A 66 1.17 6.86 -1.85
CA ILE A 66 0.29 8.02 -2.12
C ILE A 66 1.13 9.26 -2.46
N GLN A 67 2.20 9.55 -1.71
CA GLN A 67 3.09 10.68 -2.02
C GLN A 67 3.72 10.53 -3.42
N CYS A 68 4.15 9.33 -3.79
CA CYS A 68 4.68 9.05 -5.12
C CYS A 68 3.61 9.22 -6.22
N LEU A 69 2.38 8.79 -5.98
CA LEU A 69 1.26 8.98 -6.92
C LEU A 69 0.98 10.46 -7.16
N LEU A 70 0.93 11.27 -6.10
CA LEU A 70 0.75 12.71 -6.22
C LEU A 70 1.87 13.37 -7.02
N LYS A 71 3.13 12.95 -6.83
CA LYS A 71 4.25 13.42 -7.67
C LYS A 71 4.14 12.97 -9.12
N TYR A 72 3.62 11.75 -9.35
CA TYR A 72 3.41 11.20 -10.69
C TYR A 72 2.32 11.94 -11.48
N GLU A 73 1.51 12.77 -10.83
CA GLU A 73 0.54 13.64 -11.50
C GLU A 73 1.20 14.53 -12.56
N ALA A 74 2.43 14.99 -12.30
CA ALA A 74 3.21 15.79 -13.25
C ALA A 74 3.62 15.02 -14.53
N VAL A 75 3.61 13.69 -14.50
CA VAL A 75 3.94 12.83 -15.65
C VAL A 75 2.68 12.40 -16.40
N ASN A 76 1.68 11.91 -15.66
CA ASN A 76 0.38 11.53 -16.23
C ASN A 76 -0.72 11.72 -15.19
N GLN A 77 -1.42 12.85 -15.31
CA GLN A 77 -2.48 13.25 -14.39
C GLN A 77 -3.66 12.27 -14.37
N ILE A 78 -4.07 11.76 -15.53
CA ILE A 78 -5.21 10.84 -15.64
C ILE A 78 -4.93 9.53 -14.91
N VAL A 79 -3.74 8.95 -15.14
CA VAL A 79 -3.32 7.72 -14.48
C VAL A 79 -3.08 7.94 -13.00
N SER A 80 -2.45 9.05 -12.60
CA SER A 80 -2.25 9.39 -11.18
C SER A 80 -3.59 9.49 -10.44
N ASN A 81 -4.54 10.28 -10.95
CA ASN A 81 -5.85 10.44 -10.31
C ASN A 81 -6.61 9.12 -10.20
N SER A 82 -6.57 8.30 -11.26
CA SER A 82 -7.19 6.97 -11.26
C SER A 82 -6.55 6.06 -10.22
N ALA A 83 -5.21 6.06 -10.13
CA ALA A 83 -4.46 5.26 -9.18
C ALA A 83 -4.69 5.70 -7.73
N VAL A 84 -4.72 7.01 -7.45
CA VAL A 84 -5.06 7.54 -6.11
C VAL A 84 -6.47 7.12 -5.71
N GLN A 85 -7.45 7.22 -6.60
CA GLN A 85 -8.82 6.77 -6.32
C GLN A 85 -8.92 5.26 -6.08
N ALA A 86 -8.17 4.45 -6.84
CA ALA A 86 -8.12 3.01 -6.61
C ALA A 86 -7.47 2.70 -5.26
N PHE A 87 -6.37 3.39 -4.93
CA PHE A 87 -5.61 3.18 -3.71
C PHE A 87 -6.37 3.59 -2.45
N ARG A 88 -7.17 4.67 -2.51
CA ARG A 88 -8.06 5.07 -1.40
C ARG A 88 -9.01 3.95 -0.93
N ARG A 89 -9.40 3.03 -1.82
CA ARG A 89 -10.24 1.88 -1.47
C ARG A 89 -9.48 0.81 -0.69
N GLN A 90 -8.16 0.77 -0.83
CA GLN A 90 -7.28 -0.16 -0.12
C GLN A 90 -6.88 0.32 1.27
N LEU A 91 -7.06 1.61 1.59
CA LEU A 91 -6.75 2.21 2.89
C LEU A 91 -7.74 1.84 4.01
N TRP A 92 -8.66 0.91 3.79
CA TRP A 92 -9.68 0.53 4.78
C TRP A 92 -9.09 0.00 6.10
N TYR A 93 -7.88 -0.56 6.06
CA TYR A 93 -7.18 -1.06 7.25
C TYR A 93 -6.32 0.00 7.94
N LEU A 94 -6.11 1.16 7.31
CA LEU A 94 -5.36 2.27 7.90
C LEU A 94 -6.24 3.02 8.89
N THR A 95 -6.67 2.33 9.94
CA THR A 95 -7.46 2.87 11.04
C THR A 95 -6.54 3.38 12.15
N THR A 96 -7.11 4.13 13.10
CA THR A 96 -6.39 4.62 14.29
C THR A 96 -5.73 3.50 15.08
N GLU A 97 -6.33 2.31 15.11
CA GLU A 97 -5.81 1.14 15.83
C GLU A 97 -4.57 0.52 15.17
N MET A 98 -4.38 0.77 13.87
CA MET A 98 -3.25 0.26 13.09
C MET A 98 -2.10 1.27 13.04
N ALA A 99 -2.34 2.55 13.36
CA ALA A 99 -1.32 3.58 13.41
C ALA A 99 -0.13 3.24 14.35
N PRO A 100 -0.32 2.63 15.55
CA PRO A 100 0.78 2.23 16.41
C PRO A 100 1.73 1.18 15.79
N LEU A 101 1.30 0.43 14.76
CA LEU A 101 2.18 -0.52 14.08
C LEU A 101 3.39 0.16 13.44
N ALA A 102 3.25 1.44 13.08
CA ALA A 102 4.34 2.27 12.55
C ALA A 102 5.50 2.45 13.56
N LEU A 103 5.26 2.33 14.87
CA LEU A 103 6.32 2.38 15.88
C LEU A 103 7.32 1.22 15.76
N PHE A 104 6.86 0.07 15.26
CA PHE A 104 7.67 -1.13 15.11
C PHE A 104 8.38 -1.22 13.75
N SER A 105 8.03 -0.34 12.80
CA SER A 105 8.70 -0.28 11.52
C SER A 105 10.07 0.41 11.64
N THR A 106 11.07 -0.14 10.97
CA THR A 106 12.39 0.48 10.82
C THR A 106 12.42 1.53 9.72
N LYS A 107 11.39 1.61 8.87
CA LYS A 107 11.31 2.56 7.77
C LYS A 107 10.79 3.93 8.18
N VAL A 108 10.09 4.02 9.31
CA VAL A 108 9.60 5.29 9.83
C VAL A 108 10.75 6.03 10.53
N PRO A 109 11.03 7.29 10.16
CA PRO A 109 12.09 8.09 10.76
C PRO A 109 11.97 8.16 12.29
N ALA A 110 13.10 8.23 12.98
CA ALA A 110 13.14 8.27 14.44
C ALA A 110 12.29 9.42 15.00
N ASP A 111 12.41 10.61 14.42
CA ASP A 111 11.67 11.80 14.86
C ASP A 111 10.16 11.63 14.71
N GLU A 112 9.70 11.07 13.58
CA GLU A 112 8.29 10.79 13.32
C GLU A 112 7.74 9.71 14.28
N ARG A 113 8.53 8.66 14.57
CA ARG A 113 8.14 7.64 15.56
C ARG A 113 8.05 8.22 16.97
N CYS A 114 9.00 9.07 17.36
CA CYS A 114 8.99 9.73 18.66
C CYS A 114 7.80 10.69 18.81
N ALA A 115 7.47 11.42 17.75
CA ALA A 115 6.28 12.27 17.71
C ALA A 115 5.00 11.43 17.86
N LEU A 116 4.88 10.33 17.10
CA LEU A 116 3.75 9.41 17.20
C LEU A 116 3.62 8.81 18.61
N ALA A 117 4.73 8.34 19.20
CA ALA A 117 4.74 7.79 20.55
C ALA A 117 4.30 8.82 21.60
N SER A 118 4.80 10.05 21.50
CA SER A 118 4.42 11.17 22.36
C SER A 118 2.92 11.49 22.24
N SER A 119 2.40 11.54 21.00
CA SER A 119 0.97 11.76 20.75
C SER A 119 0.11 10.65 21.34
N LEU A 120 0.51 9.38 21.21
CA LEU A 120 -0.21 8.25 21.79
C LEU A 120 -0.21 8.30 23.32
N LEU A 121 0.92 8.65 23.94
CA LEU A 121 1.02 8.79 25.41
C LEU A 121 0.21 9.97 25.97
N ALA A 122 0.00 11.02 25.17
CA ALA A 122 -0.81 12.17 25.55
C ALA A 122 -2.32 11.85 25.59
N ILE A 123 -2.76 10.81 24.88
CA ILE A 123 -4.15 10.37 24.89
C ILE A 123 -4.43 9.68 26.24
N LYS A 124 -5.17 10.37 27.11
CA LYS A 124 -5.63 9.78 28.36
C LYS A 124 -6.64 8.67 28.05
N PRO A 125 -6.47 7.46 28.60
CA PRO A 125 -7.47 6.40 28.42
C PRO A 125 -8.80 6.86 29.01
N ASP A 126 -9.90 6.53 28.32
CA ASP A 126 -11.24 6.78 28.84
C ASP A 126 -11.39 6.06 30.20
N LYS A 127 -11.97 6.74 31.20
CA LYS A 127 -12.11 6.20 32.56
C LYS A 127 -12.92 4.89 32.58
N LYS A 128 -13.76 4.66 31.56
CA LYS A 128 -14.50 3.40 31.36
C LYS A 128 -13.62 2.20 30.98
N LEU A 129 -12.44 2.43 30.39
CA LEU A 129 -11.45 1.39 30.07
C LEU A 129 -10.53 1.07 31.26
N LEU A 130 -10.46 1.97 32.25
CA LEU A 130 -9.69 1.76 33.49
C LEU A 130 -10.42 0.83 34.47
N ALA A 131 -11.73 0.64 34.31
CA ALA A 131 -12.45 -0.42 35.00
C ALA A 131 -12.16 -1.75 34.27
N PRO A 132 -11.63 -2.79 34.95
CA PRO A 132 -11.52 -4.11 34.33
C PRO A 132 -12.92 -4.52 33.90
N GLN A 133 -13.15 -4.57 32.59
CA GLN A 133 -14.38 -5.14 32.07
C GLN A 133 -14.36 -6.60 32.51
N ASN A 134 -15.37 -7.00 33.30
CA ASN A 134 -15.66 -8.41 33.55
C ASN A 134 -16.04 -9.05 32.20
N ARG A 135 -15.03 -9.38 31.39
CA ARG A 135 -15.18 -10.24 30.21
C ARG A 135 -15.45 -11.63 30.75
N PHE A 136 -16.72 -11.90 31.00
CA PHE A 136 -17.21 -13.27 31.15
C PHE A 136 -17.10 -13.94 29.77
N GLY A 137 -15.96 -14.59 29.51
CA GLY A 137 -15.78 -15.53 28.40
C GLY A 137 -14.55 -15.26 27.51
N MET A 138 -13.67 -16.26 27.42
CA MET A 138 -12.55 -16.46 26.48
C MET A 138 -11.44 -15.38 26.52
N GLY A 139 -10.29 -15.51 27.19
CA GLY A 139 -9.60 -16.68 27.72
C GLY A 139 -8.10 -16.60 27.40
N PHE A 140 -7.36 -15.67 28.02
CA PHE A 140 -5.91 -15.79 28.28
C PHE A 140 -5.58 -15.00 29.57
N GLY A 141 -6.31 -15.31 30.65
CA GLY A 141 -5.94 -14.87 31.99
C GLY A 141 -4.68 -15.60 32.45
N LYS A 142 -3.85 -14.95 33.28
CA LYS A 142 -2.69 -15.60 33.92
C LYS A 142 -3.14 -16.87 34.65
N THR A 143 -2.49 -17.99 34.34
CA THR A 143 -2.74 -19.29 34.97
C THR A 143 -2.60 -19.18 36.48
N LYS A 144 -3.69 -19.42 37.21
CA LYS A 144 -3.63 -19.76 38.63
C LYS A 144 -3.65 -21.29 38.73
N PHE A 145 -2.56 -21.87 39.20
CA PHE A 145 -2.51 -23.27 39.58
C PHE A 145 -3.01 -23.40 41.03
N PRO A 146 -3.90 -24.35 41.34
CA PRO A 146 -4.31 -24.62 42.71
C PRO A 146 -3.18 -25.31 43.49
N ASP A 147 -3.17 -25.07 44.81
CA ASP A 147 -2.23 -25.63 45.79
C ASP A 147 -2.24 -27.18 45.81
#